data_AF-A0A8C9Y224-F1
#
_entry.id   AF-A0A8C9Y224-F1
#
_cell.length_a   1.000
_cell.length_b   1.000
_cell.length_c   1.000
_cell.angle_alpha   90.00
_cell.angle_beta   90.00
_cell.angle_gamma   90.00
#
_symmetry.space_group_name_H-M   'P 1'
#
loop_
_entity.id
_entity.type
_entity.pdbx_description
1 polymer ?
#
loop_
_entity_poly.entity_id
_entity_poly.type
_entity_poly.pdbx_seq_one_letter_code
_entity_poly.pdbx_strand_id
1 'polypeptide(L)'
;MATLATTRCADKHCPGERDSSSVQQQLCTSPLVSSDSVDQRLARQKAAQFLREAEKNRRQIEKLEKERTLTAQCRKNGWTDVPGELEEYEKVLEEERNAEKTNLQKQLVKIHNGVRKFQRQLIDVKPTPELIERLKEIMSEVEISINTLKKEQRSCFEELLKEERTCRQEIAAYEKKIENVSLAVKSEPKLPTAPTVKTKPLDRDLPAEVRALEAFLLKTGGPCGGWDQYDHQAFLKVWTKHSGQPAYRKEVKLYLPSKTLEEIEQHEDWHQELIYLQDRKREAIQRWKASKHQERQTRIQSQEEVEEAGIREKEAKSQVHQHR
;
A
#
# COMPACT_ATOMS: atom_id res chain seq x y z
N MET A 1 14.73 7.45 46.10
CA MET A 1 13.62 7.02 46.98
C MET A 1 12.60 6.32 46.10
N ALA A 2 12.66 4.99 46.01
CA ALA A 2 11.98 4.02 46.88
C ALA A 2 10.64 3.60 46.22
N THR A 3 10.57 2.40 45.64
CA THR A 3 9.98 1.14 46.18
C THR A 3 8.58 0.89 45.60
N LEU A 4 8.42 -0.20 44.82
CA LEU A 4 7.70 -1.44 45.19
C LEU A 4 6.22 -1.24 45.52
N ALA A 5 5.32 -1.97 44.83
CA ALA A 5 4.52 -3.04 45.46
C ALA A 5 3.48 -3.62 44.50
N THR A 6 3.68 -4.90 44.20
CA THR A 6 2.69 -5.93 43.90
C THR A 6 1.75 -6.19 45.08
N THR A 7 0.45 -6.41 44.80
CA THR A 7 -0.51 -7.19 45.62
C THR A 7 -1.76 -7.42 44.74
N ARG A 8 -2.53 -8.51 44.79
CA ARG A 8 -2.58 -9.72 45.62
C ARG A 8 -3.83 -10.51 45.18
N CYS A 9 -3.76 -11.84 45.22
CA CYS A 9 -4.79 -12.78 45.72
C CYS A 9 -4.08 -14.14 45.80
N ALA A 10 -3.56 -14.58 46.94
CA ALA A 10 -4.20 -14.96 48.21
C ALA A 10 -5.17 -16.12 48.05
N ASP A 11 -4.71 -17.32 48.39
CA ASP A 11 -5.52 -18.25 49.16
C ASP A 11 -4.66 -18.93 50.23
N LYS A 12 -5.17 -18.87 51.46
CA LYS A 12 -4.58 -19.41 52.68
C LYS A 12 -5.28 -20.72 53.02
N HIS A 13 -4.47 -21.73 53.31
CA HIS A 13 -4.85 -22.91 54.09
C HIS A 13 -5.22 -22.56 55.53
N CYS A 14 -6.04 -23.44 56.13
CA CYS A 14 -5.98 -23.88 57.53
C CYS A 14 -6.75 -25.22 57.70
N PRO A 15 -6.53 -26.01 58.78
CA PRO A 15 -6.07 -27.40 58.69
C PRO A 15 -6.93 -28.42 59.49
N GLY A 16 -6.53 -29.70 59.47
CA GLY A 16 -6.78 -30.63 60.58
C GLY A 16 -7.07 -32.09 60.20
N GLU A 17 -6.15 -33.00 60.62
CA GLU A 17 -6.29 -34.39 61.13
C GLU A 17 -7.30 -35.38 60.48
N ARG A 18 -7.03 -36.69 60.29
CA ARG A 18 -6.37 -37.68 61.16
C ARG A 18 -6.16 -39.04 60.43
N ASP A 19 -5.10 -39.76 60.82
CA ASP A 19 -4.82 -41.22 60.83
C ASP A 19 -5.22 -42.18 59.68
N SER A 20 -4.21 -42.90 59.13
CA SER A 20 -3.97 -44.34 59.43
C SER A 20 -2.81 -44.96 58.61
N SER A 21 -1.81 -45.45 59.35
CA SER A 21 -1.12 -46.75 59.20
C SER A 21 -0.46 -47.17 57.87
N SER A 22 0.88 -47.32 57.91
CA SER A 22 1.59 -48.63 57.82
C SER A 22 2.88 -48.64 56.97
N VAL A 23 3.90 -49.30 57.52
CA VAL A 23 5.14 -49.84 56.93
C VAL A 23 6.33 -48.90 56.69
N GLN A 24 6.97 -48.53 57.80
CA GLN A 24 8.36 -48.90 58.15
C GLN A 24 9.27 -49.46 57.04
N GLN A 25 10.17 -48.62 56.51
CA GLN A 25 11.56 -49.06 56.30
C GLN A 25 12.53 -47.88 56.38
N GLN A 26 13.29 -47.90 57.47
CA GLN A 26 14.35 -46.98 57.80
C GLN A 26 15.63 -47.46 57.12
N LEU A 27 16.17 -46.64 56.21
CA LEU A 27 17.61 -46.64 55.92
C LEU A 27 18.12 -45.19 56.03
N CYS A 28 18.86 -44.96 57.10
CA CYS A 28 19.58 -43.74 57.37
C CYS A 28 20.74 -43.58 56.38
N THR A 29 20.80 -42.44 55.68
CA THR A 29 22.10 -41.84 55.31
C THR A 29 21.96 -40.32 55.29
N SER A 30 22.72 -39.66 56.15
CA SER A 30 22.79 -38.22 56.35
C SER A 30 23.45 -37.49 55.15
N PRO A 31 23.30 -36.17 55.04
CA PRO A 31 23.50 -35.43 53.78
C PRO A 31 24.95 -34.98 53.60
N LEU A 32 25.58 -35.38 52.49
CA LEU A 32 26.80 -34.74 52.00
C LEU A 32 26.42 -33.87 50.78
N VAL A 33 26.11 -32.61 51.04
CA VAL A 33 25.89 -31.62 49.97
C VAL A 33 27.25 -31.28 49.39
N SER A 34 27.63 -31.97 48.32
CA SER A 34 28.87 -31.69 47.57
C SER A 34 28.85 -30.26 47.02
N SER A 35 29.92 -29.51 47.32
CA SER A 35 30.25 -28.21 46.71
C SER A 35 30.14 -28.25 45.18
N ASP A 36 30.52 -29.38 44.57
CA ASP A 36 30.42 -29.63 43.13
C ASP A 36 29.01 -29.48 42.57
N SER A 37 27.97 -29.77 43.36
CA SER A 37 26.58 -29.65 42.92
C SER A 37 26.11 -28.20 42.82
N VAL A 38 26.69 -27.32 43.64
CA VAL A 38 26.38 -25.88 43.66
C VAL A 38 27.10 -25.18 42.53
N ASP A 39 28.38 -25.50 42.32
CA ASP A 39 29.18 -24.96 41.21
C ASP A 39 28.64 -25.39 39.85
N GLN A 40 28.20 -26.65 39.73
CA GLN A 40 27.57 -27.15 38.51
C GLN A 40 26.19 -26.50 38.25
N ARG A 41 25.44 -26.17 39.30
CA ARG A 41 24.18 -25.42 39.18
C ARG A 41 24.43 -23.97 38.74
N LEU A 42 25.44 -23.31 39.31
CA LEU A 42 25.85 -21.96 38.91
C LEU A 42 26.33 -21.91 37.45
N ALA A 43 27.12 -22.91 37.03
CA ALA A 43 27.59 -23.03 35.66
C ALA A 43 26.42 -23.24 34.67
N ARG A 44 25.44 -24.09 35.02
CA ARG A 44 24.21 -24.28 34.23
C ARG A 44 23.39 -23.00 34.14
N GLN A 45 23.30 -22.22 35.22
CA GLN A 45 22.58 -20.95 35.23
C GLN A 45 23.27 -19.89 34.35
N LYS A 46 24.60 -19.79 34.40
CA LYS A 46 25.40 -18.93 33.53
C LYS A 46 25.28 -19.33 32.05
N ALA A 47 25.33 -20.63 31.75
CA ALA A 47 25.13 -21.14 30.39
C ALA A 47 23.72 -20.83 29.87
N ALA A 48 22.68 -21.01 30.69
CA ALA A 48 21.31 -20.65 30.33
C ALA A 48 21.13 -19.14 30.11
N GLN A 49 21.82 -18.30 30.89
CA GLN A 49 21.81 -16.85 30.69
C GLN A 49 22.53 -16.46 29.39
N PHE A 50 23.68 -17.06 29.10
CA PHE A 50 24.40 -16.86 27.86
C PHE A 50 23.56 -17.23 26.63
N LEU A 51 22.87 -18.37 26.65
CA LEU A 51 21.98 -18.80 25.56
C LEU A 51 20.81 -17.83 25.36
N ARG A 52 20.23 -17.28 26.45
CA ARG A 52 19.18 -16.26 26.35
C ARG A 52 19.70 -14.97 25.71
N GLU A 53 20.88 -14.51 26.09
CA GLU A 53 21.48 -13.29 25.52
C GLU A 53 21.90 -13.51 24.05
N ALA A 54 22.42 -14.69 23.71
CA ALA A 54 22.77 -15.07 22.34
C ALA A 54 21.53 -15.09 21.43
N GLU A 55 20.42 -15.65 21.91
CA GLU A 55 19.15 -15.67 21.19
C GLU A 55 18.56 -14.26 21.01
N LYS A 56 18.68 -13.40 22.03
CA LYS A 56 18.28 -11.99 21.94
C LYS A 56 19.13 -11.22 20.92
N ASN A 57 20.44 -11.41 20.94
CA ASN A 57 21.36 -10.80 19.96
C ASN A 57 21.08 -11.30 18.54
N ARG A 58 20.81 -12.60 18.37
CA ARG A 58 20.42 -13.19 17.08
C ARG A 58 19.18 -12.49 16.51
N ARG A 59 18.15 -12.27 17.33
CA ARG A 59 16.93 -11.53 16.93
C ARG A 59 17.22 -10.07 16.58
N GLN A 60 18.11 -9.42 17.32
CA GLN A 60 18.50 -8.04 17.04
C GLN A 60 19.25 -7.93 15.70
N ILE A 61 20.16 -8.87 15.43
CA ILE A 61 20.90 -8.94 14.15
C ILE A 61 19.92 -9.16 13.00
N GLU A 62 18.99 -10.12 13.14
CA GLU A 62 17.98 -10.39 12.11
C GLU A 62 17.10 -9.16 11.83
N LYS A 63 16.76 -8.39 12.88
CA LYS A 63 16.02 -7.12 12.73
C LYS A 63 16.85 -6.08 11.95
N LEU A 64 18.10 -5.87 12.34
CA LEU A 64 18.99 -4.90 11.70
C LEU A 64 19.31 -5.26 10.25
N GLU A 65 19.42 -6.55 9.93
CA GLU A 65 19.60 -7.03 8.55
C GLU A 65 18.37 -6.77 7.69
N LYS A 66 17.16 -6.96 8.25
CA LYS A 66 15.89 -6.59 7.58
C LYS A 66 15.79 -5.08 7.36
N GLU A 67 16.17 -4.27 8.35
CA GLU A 67 16.18 -2.81 8.22
C GLU A 67 17.21 -2.34 7.17
N ARG A 68 18.39 -2.95 7.13
CA ARG A 68 19.44 -2.64 6.14
C ARG A 68 19.00 -3.01 4.72
N THR A 69 18.37 -4.17 4.54
CA THR A 69 17.87 -4.60 3.23
C THR A 69 16.73 -3.71 2.74
N LEU A 70 15.79 -3.35 3.62
CA LEU A 70 14.75 -2.35 3.33
C LEU A 70 15.37 -1.01 2.90
N THR A 71 16.35 -0.51 3.66
CA THR A 71 17.04 0.75 3.35
C THR A 71 17.75 0.69 2.00
N ALA A 72 18.44 -0.41 1.69
CA ALA A 72 19.09 -0.60 0.40
C ALA A 72 18.09 -0.66 -0.76
N GLN A 73 16.91 -1.26 -0.54
CA GLN A 73 15.84 -1.31 -1.52
C GLN A 73 15.19 0.06 -1.73
N CYS A 74 14.94 0.84 -0.68
CA CYS A 74 14.50 2.23 -0.78
C CYS A 74 15.48 3.06 -1.62
N ARG A 75 16.79 2.94 -1.36
CA ARG A 75 17.84 3.62 -2.13
C ARG A 75 17.85 3.20 -3.60
N LYS A 76 17.76 1.89 -3.88
CA LYS A 76 17.70 1.34 -5.24
C LYS A 76 16.46 1.81 -6.01
N ASN A 77 15.38 2.06 -5.30
CA ASN A 77 14.12 2.55 -5.85
C ASN A 77 14.05 4.09 -5.94
N GLY A 78 15.17 4.80 -5.73
CA GLY A 78 15.24 6.25 -5.86
C GLY A 78 14.84 7.05 -4.61
N TRP A 79 14.43 6.40 -3.52
CA TRP A 79 13.99 7.08 -2.28
C TRP A 79 15.16 7.54 -1.40
N THR A 80 16.27 7.96 -2.00
CA THR A 80 17.50 8.28 -1.25
C THR A 80 17.51 9.71 -0.70
N ASP A 81 16.81 10.64 -1.37
CA ASP A 81 16.80 12.07 -1.03
C ASP A 81 15.40 12.71 -1.06
N VAL A 82 14.36 11.91 -0.80
CA VAL A 82 12.98 12.41 -0.75
C VAL A 82 12.77 13.56 0.25
N PRO A 83 13.43 13.57 1.43
CA PRO A 83 13.34 14.72 2.33
C PRO A 83 13.92 16.02 1.75
N GLY A 84 15.02 15.94 0.99
CA GLY A 84 15.64 17.10 0.34
C GLY A 84 14.79 17.65 -0.80
N GLU A 85 14.30 16.77 -1.68
CA GLU A 85 13.39 17.15 -2.77
C GLU A 85 12.11 17.83 -2.26
N LEU A 86 11.56 17.37 -1.13
CA LEU A 86 10.37 17.96 -0.52
C LEU A 86 10.66 19.34 0.09
N GLU A 87 11.81 19.51 0.74
CA GLU A 87 12.23 20.80 1.32
C GLU A 87 12.49 21.84 0.21
N GLU A 88 13.12 21.44 -0.90
CA GLU A 88 13.27 22.29 -2.08
C GLU A 88 11.92 22.71 -2.67
N TYR A 89 10.98 21.76 -2.78
CA TYR A 89 9.64 22.05 -3.26
C TYR A 89 8.87 22.99 -2.32
N GLU A 90 8.95 22.79 -1.00
CA GLU A 90 8.35 23.69 -0.01
C GLU A 90 8.91 25.10 -0.12
N LYS A 91 10.22 25.23 -0.34
CA LYS A 91 10.87 26.53 -0.55
C LYS A 91 10.34 27.24 -1.81
N VAL A 92 10.16 26.51 -2.92
CA VAL A 92 9.58 27.08 -4.15
C VAL A 92 8.16 27.60 -3.89
N LEU A 93 7.30 26.81 -3.22
CA LEU A 93 5.94 27.24 -2.88
C LEU A 93 5.92 28.46 -1.95
N GLU A 94 6.88 28.57 -1.04
CA GLU A 94 7.04 29.74 -0.17
C GLU A 94 7.44 30.99 -0.98
N GLU A 95 8.37 30.85 -1.93
CA GLU A 95 8.78 31.94 -2.82
C GLU A 95 7.62 32.42 -3.69
N GLU A 96 6.82 31.50 -4.25
CA GLU A 96 5.63 31.80 -5.05
C GLU A 96 4.58 32.56 -4.22
N ARG A 97 4.26 32.08 -3.02
CA ARG A 97 3.30 32.74 -2.12
C ARG A 97 3.74 34.15 -1.75
N ASN A 98 5.04 34.35 -1.52
CA ASN A 98 5.60 35.66 -1.23
C ASN A 98 5.57 36.59 -2.45
N ALA A 99 5.81 36.06 -3.65
CA ALA A 99 5.69 36.81 -4.90
C ALA A 99 4.23 37.26 -5.14
N GLU A 100 3.26 36.37 -4.96
CA GLU A 100 1.83 36.68 -5.08
C GLU A 100 1.39 37.77 -4.09
N LYS A 101 1.78 37.63 -2.82
CA LYS A 101 1.51 38.62 -1.78
C LYS A 101 2.06 39.99 -2.17
N THR A 102 3.30 40.03 -2.66
CA THR A 102 3.96 41.27 -3.08
C THR A 102 3.25 41.89 -4.28
N ASN A 103 2.83 41.07 -5.26
CA ASN A 103 2.09 41.54 -6.42
C ASN A 103 0.72 42.11 -6.04
N LEU A 104 -0.02 41.42 -5.18
CA LEU A 104 -1.32 41.89 -4.70
C LEU A 104 -1.20 43.22 -3.94
N GLN A 105 -0.19 43.34 -3.07
CA GLN A 105 0.11 44.60 -2.38
C GLN A 105 0.40 45.73 -3.36
N LYS A 106 1.23 45.48 -4.39
CA LYS A 106 1.56 46.47 -5.43
C LYS A 106 0.31 46.95 -6.17
N GLN A 107 -0.59 46.04 -6.54
CA GLN A 107 -1.84 46.38 -7.23
C GLN A 107 -2.78 47.19 -6.34
N LEU A 108 -2.91 46.81 -5.07
CA LEU A 108 -3.75 47.53 -4.11
C LEU A 108 -3.22 48.95 -3.84
N VAL A 109 -1.90 49.11 -3.69
CA VAL A 109 -1.25 50.41 -3.55
C VAL A 109 -1.49 51.28 -4.78
N LYS A 110 -1.43 50.72 -6.00
CA LYS A 110 -1.74 51.45 -7.24
C LYS A 110 -3.18 51.99 -7.22
N ILE A 111 -4.16 51.14 -6.91
CA ILE A 111 -5.58 51.53 -6.82
C ILE A 111 -5.76 52.63 -5.77
N HIS A 112 -5.25 52.42 -4.56
CA HIS A 112 -5.36 53.38 -3.47
C HIS A 112 -4.70 54.73 -3.81
N ASN A 113 -3.55 54.73 -4.48
CA ASN A 113 -2.90 55.96 -4.93
C ASN A 113 -3.71 56.67 -6.02
N GLY A 114 -4.33 55.93 -6.95
CA GLY A 114 -5.25 56.48 -7.95
C GLY A 114 -6.48 57.13 -7.32
N VAL A 115 -7.12 56.46 -6.35
CA VAL A 115 -8.25 57.01 -5.58
C VAL A 115 -7.84 58.27 -4.81
N ARG A 116 -6.68 58.25 -4.14
CA ARG A 116 -6.17 59.43 -3.43
C ARG A 116 -5.84 60.60 -4.38
N LYS A 117 -5.39 60.31 -5.61
CA LYS A 117 -5.16 61.32 -6.65
C LYS A 117 -6.49 61.93 -7.10
N PHE A 118 -7.50 61.10 -7.34
CA PHE A 118 -8.85 61.53 -7.69
C PHE A 118 -9.46 62.43 -6.60
N GLN A 119 -9.39 62.00 -5.33
CA GLN A 119 -9.87 62.78 -4.19
C GLN A 119 -9.20 64.15 -4.07
N ARG A 120 -7.88 64.22 -4.26
CA ARG A 120 -7.14 65.49 -4.21
C ARG A 120 -7.57 66.48 -5.31
N GLN A 121 -7.96 65.99 -6.48
CA GLN A 121 -8.45 66.84 -7.57
C GLN A 121 -9.91 67.29 -7.39
N LEU A 122 -10.63 66.73 -6.42
CA LEU A 122 -12.00 67.13 -6.08
C LEU A 122 -12.10 68.20 -4.98
N ILE A 123 -11.01 68.52 -4.29
CA ILE A 123 -11.02 69.46 -3.16
C ILE A 123 -10.95 70.91 -3.69
N ASP A 124 -12.00 71.70 -3.40
CA ASP A 124 -12.06 73.16 -3.57
C ASP A 124 -11.75 73.72 -4.97
N VAL A 125 -12.14 73.00 -6.02
CA VAL A 125 -11.91 73.42 -7.42
C VAL A 125 -13.23 73.73 -8.14
N LYS A 126 -13.31 74.88 -8.83
CA LYS A 126 -14.41 75.16 -9.77
C LYS A 126 -14.37 74.14 -10.91
N PRO A 127 -15.51 73.55 -11.31
CA PRO A 127 -15.56 72.60 -12.42
C PRO A 127 -15.25 73.33 -13.73
N THR A 128 -14.06 73.12 -14.27
CA THR A 128 -13.70 73.47 -15.65
C THR A 128 -13.75 72.23 -16.54
N PRO A 129 -14.02 72.37 -17.85
CA PRO A 129 -14.05 71.24 -18.78
C PRO A 129 -12.77 70.39 -18.74
N GLU A 130 -11.60 71.02 -18.62
CA GLU A 130 -10.29 70.35 -18.57
C GLU A 130 -10.06 69.60 -17.24
N LEU A 131 -10.68 70.05 -16.15
CA LEU A 131 -10.66 69.32 -14.88
C LEU A 131 -11.56 68.08 -14.95
N ILE A 132 -12.73 68.21 -15.55
CA ILE A 132 -13.67 67.10 -15.73
C ILE A 132 -13.03 65.99 -16.57
N GLU A 133 -12.37 66.34 -17.68
CA GLU A 133 -11.67 65.35 -18.52
C GLU A 133 -10.54 64.64 -17.75
N ARG A 134 -9.74 65.37 -16.95
CA ARG A 134 -8.70 64.76 -16.10
C ARG A 134 -9.28 63.83 -15.02
N LEU A 135 -10.41 64.19 -14.42
CA LEU A 135 -11.09 63.34 -13.43
C LEU A 135 -11.63 62.06 -14.08
N LYS A 136 -12.21 62.15 -15.29
CA LYS A 136 -12.66 60.98 -16.05
C LYS A 136 -11.50 60.04 -16.37
N GLU A 137 -10.35 60.57 -16.77
CA GLU A 137 -9.16 59.78 -17.04
C GLU A 137 -8.70 59.01 -15.80
N ILE A 138 -8.58 59.68 -14.65
CA ILE A 138 -8.19 59.03 -13.38
C ILE A 138 -9.22 57.99 -12.95
N MET A 139 -10.52 58.31 -13.07
CA MET A 139 -11.60 57.37 -12.75
C MET A 139 -11.52 56.11 -13.61
N SER A 140 -11.29 56.29 -14.92
CA SER A 140 -11.13 55.18 -15.86
C SER A 140 -9.89 54.34 -15.53
N GLU A 141 -8.75 54.96 -15.21
CA GLU A 141 -7.52 54.24 -14.83
C GLU A 141 -7.71 53.41 -13.54
N VAL A 142 -8.42 53.97 -12.56
CA VAL A 142 -8.76 53.27 -11.31
C VAL A 142 -9.72 52.10 -11.59
N GLU A 143 -10.76 52.32 -12.39
CA GLU A 143 -11.72 51.29 -12.77
C GLU A 143 -11.05 50.14 -13.52
N ILE A 144 -10.18 50.45 -14.49
CA ILE A 144 -9.36 49.45 -15.19
C ILE A 144 -8.51 48.67 -14.20
N SER A 145 -7.80 49.36 -13.29
CA SER A 145 -6.95 48.70 -12.30
C SER A 145 -7.74 47.78 -11.35
N ILE A 146 -8.94 48.17 -10.92
CA ILE A 146 -9.84 47.34 -10.11
C ILE A 146 -10.33 46.12 -10.89
N ASN A 147 -10.76 46.31 -12.14
CA ASN A 147 -11.28 45.23 -12.97
C ASN A 147 -10.19 44.21 -13.33
N THR A 148 -8.98 44.69 -13.64
CA THR A 148 -7.80 43.84 -13.86
C THR A 148 -7.49 43.00 -12.63
N LEU A 149 -7.38 43.63 -11.45
CA LEU A 149 -7.15 42.91 -10.19
C LEU A 149 -8.23 41.83 -9.96
N LYS A 150 -9.52 42.18 -10.10
CA LYS A 150 -10.63 41.22 -9.94
C LYS A 150 -10.54 40.04 -10.91
N LYS A 151 -10.17 40.30 -12.16
CA LYS A 151 -10.05 39.28 -13.20
C LYS A 151 -8.87 38.35 -12.93
N GLU A 152 -7.71 38.91 -12.60
CA GLU A 152 -6.51 38.14 -12.26
C GLU A 152 -6.72 37.27 -11.02
N GLN A 153 -7.31 37.83 -9.95
CA GLN A 153 -7.62 37.07 -8.73
C GLN A 153 -8.61 35.93 -8.99
N ARG A 154 -9.62 36.15 -9.84
CA ARG A 154 -10.55 35.08 -10.23
C ARG A 154 -9.84 33.98 -11.02
N SER A 155 -8.99 34.34 -11.98
CA SER A 155 -8.22 33.39 -12.78
C SER A 155 -7.31 32.53 -11.90
N CYS A 156 -6.54 33.18 -11.01
CA CYS A 156 -5.65 32.50 -10.07
C CYS A 156 -6.42 31.54 -9.14
N PHE A 157 -7.56 31.96 -8.60
CA PHE A 157 -8.37 31.09 -7.75
C PHE A 157 -8.95 29.88 -8.51
N GLU A 158 -9.38 30.06 -9.77
CA GLU A 158 -9.86 28.95 -10.60
C GLU A 158 -8.76 27.95 -10.93
N GLU A 159 -7.53 28.42 -11.18
CA GLU A 159 -6.35 27.58 -11.39
C GLU A 159 -5.98 26.80 -10.13
N LEU A 160 -5.88 27.46 -8.97
CA LEU A 160 -5.60 26.82 -7.68
C LEU A 160 -6.66 25.77 -7.32
N LEU A 161 -7.95 26.03 -7.57
CA LEU A 161 -9.01 25.04 -7.35
C LEU A 161 -8.88 23.81 -8.25
N LYS A 162 -8.38 23.99 -9.48
CA LYS A 162 -8.14 22.88 -10.42
C LYS A 162 -6.94 22.05 -9.97
N GLU A 163 -5.87 22.70 -9.55
CA GLU A 163 -4.68 22.04 -8.99
C GLU A 163 -5.02 21.28 -7.72
N GLU A 164 -5.70 21.91 -6.77
CA GLU A 164 -6.12 21.27 -5.52
C GLU A 164 -6.98 20.02 -5.78
N ARG A 165 -7.90 20.10 -6.76
CA ARG A 165 -8.69 18.93 -7.17
C ARG A 165 -7.83 17.82 -7.78
N THR A 166 -6.85 18.18 -8.58
CA THR A 166 -5.94 17.23 -9.24
C THR A 166 -5.06 16.54 -8.21
N CYS A 167 -4.39 17.29 -7.34
CA CYS A 167 -3.57 16.76 -6.24
C CYS A 167 -4.40 15.85 -5.31
N ARG A 168 -5.63 16.25 -4.96
CA ARG A 168 -6.53 15.38 -4.16
C ARG A 168 -6.84 14.05 -4.85
N GLN A 169 -7.05 14.06 -6.17
CA GLN A 169 -7.30 12.84 -6.93
C GLN A 169 -6.05 11.95 -7.00
N GLU A 170 -4.88 12.54 -7.18
CA GLU A 170 -3.60 11.83 -7.19
C GLU A 170 -3.32 11.16 -5.83
N ILE A 171 -3.48 11.89 -4.72
CA ILE A 171 -3.34 11.34 -3.36
C ILE A 171 -4.28 10.16 -3.17
N ALA A 172 -5.57 10.31 -3.50
CA ALA A 172 -6.54 9.21 -3.37
C ALA A 172 -6.17 7.99 -4.25
N ALA A 173 -5.61 8.21 -5.44
CA ALA A 173 -5.13 7.14 -6.30
C ALA A 173 -3.92 6.41 -5.68
N TYR A 174 -2.97 7.15 -5.09
CA TYR A 174 -1.83 6.58 -4.39
C TYR A 174 -2.24 5.82 -3.13
N GLU A 175 -3.14 6.36 -2.32
CA GLU A 175 -3.71 5.68 -1.15
C GLU A 175 -4.31 4.33 -1.55
N LYS A 176 -5.17 4.32 -2.57
CA LYS A 176 -5.76 3.07 -3.10
C LYS A 176 -4.69 2.10 -3.61
N LYS A 177 -3.62 2.60 -4.23
CA LYS A 177 -2.50 1.77 -4.70
C LYS A 177 -1.77 1.14 -3.52
N ILE A 178 -1.53 1.88 -2.45
CA ILE A 178 -0.89 1.40 -1.21
C ILE A 178 -1.76 0.34 -0.53
N GLU A 179 -3.08 0.57 -0.44
CA GLU A 179 -4.03 -0.41 0.10
C GLU A 179 -4.03 -1.71 -0.69
N ASN A 180 -4.08 -1.64 -2.02
CA ASN A 180 -4.04 -2.81 -2.90
C ASN A 180 -2.73 -3.60 -2.74
N VAL A 181 -1.58 -2.93 -2.65
CA VAL A 181 -0.28 -3.57 -2.40
C VAL A 181 -0.27 -4.21 -1.01
N SER A 182 -0.85 -3.56 0.00
CA SER A 182 -0.93 -4.09 1.37
C SER A 182 -1.82 -5.33 1.47
N LEU A 183 -2.89 -5.42 0.66
CA LEU A 183 -3.76 -6.60 0.58
C LEU A 183 -3.09 -7.78 -0.14
N ALA A 184 -2.24 -7.52 -1.13
CA ALA A 184 -1.44 -8.55 -1.80
C ALA A 184 -0.43 -9.23 -0.85
N VAL A 185 0.12 -8.50 0.13
CA VAL A 185 1.04 -9.06 1.14
C VAL A 185 0.30 -9.88 2.21
N LYS A 186 -0.96 -9.56 2.51
CA LYS A 186 -1.76 -10.25 3.55
C LYS A 186 -2.41 -11.56 3.09
N SER A 187 -2.33 -11.90 1.80
CA SER A 187 -2.94 -13.10 1.21
C SER A 187 -1.98 -14.28 1.05
N GLU A 188 -0.74 -14.16 1.53
CA GLU A 188 0.18 -15.31 1.71
C GLU A 188 -0.39 -16.30 2.75
N PRO A 189 -0.69 -17.56 2.37
CA PRO A 189 -1.13 -18.57 3.31
C PRO A 189 0.00 -18.94 4.28
N LYS A 190 -0.30 -18.93 5.58
CA LYS A 190 0.56 -19.51 6.62
C LYS A 190 0.93 -20.96 6.25
N LEU A 191 2.20 -21.21 5.93
CA LEU A 191 2.73 -22.57 5.82
C LEU A 191 3.59 -22.95 7.05
N PRO A 192 3.58 -24.24 7.42
CA PRO A 192 4.14 -24.76 8.66
C PRO A 192 5.67 -24.93 8.63
N THR A 193 6.20 -24.97 9.84
CA THR A 193 7.61 -25.01 10.28
C THR A 193 8.43 -26.24 9.82
N ALA A 194 9.72 -25.97 9.56
CA ALA A 194 10.93 -26.83 9.64
C ALA A 194 11.54 -27.39 8.31
N PRO A 195 12.85 -27.73 8.26
CA PRO A 195 13.90 -26.74 8.02
C PRO A 195 14.93 -27.11 6.92
N THR A 196 15.55 -26.07 6.36
CA THR A 196 16.88 -26.01 5.71
C THR A 196 17.11 -26.79 4.40
N VAL A 197 17.42 -26.04 3.33
CA VAL A 197 18.68 -26.06 2.55
C VAL A 197 18.42 -25.63 1.09
N LYS A 198 19.23 -24.67 0.64
CA LYS A 198 19.52 -24.22 -0.74
C LYS A 198 18.53 -23.25 -1.40
N THR A 199 18.95 -22.00 -1.34
CA THR A 199 18.78 -20.93 -2.33
C THR A 199 18.44 -21.44 -3.74
N LYS A 200 17.18 -21.24 -4.13
CA LYS A 200 16.71 -21.17 -5.52
C LYS A 200 15.85 -19.90 -5.63
N PRO A 201 15.90 -19.17 -6.75
CA PRO A 201 15.20 -17.90 -6.86
C PRO A 201 13.68 -18.16 -6.78
N LEU A 202 13.04 -17.36 -5.94
CA LEU A 202 11.60 -17.31 -5.68
C LEU A 202 10.88 -16.78 -6.92
N ASP A 203 10.92 -17.53 -8.03
CA ASP A 203 10.28 -17.17 -9.31
C ASP A 203 9.75 -18.42 -10.05
N ARG A 204 9.62 -19.55 -9.34
CA ARG A 204 9.22 -20.83 -9.95
C ARG A 204 7.80 -21.30 -9.64
N ASP A 205 7.07 -20.65 -8.74
CA ASP A 205 5.74 -21.13 -8.31
C ASP A 205 4.55 -20.39 -8.94
N LEU A 206 4.78 -19.38 -9.77
CA LEU A 206 3.72 -18.74 -10.54
C LEU A 206 3.48 -19.48 -11.87
N PRO A 207 2.21 -19.80 -12.21
CA PRO A 207 1.85 -20.38 -13.50
C PRO A 207 2.47 -19.59 -14.67
N ALA A 208 2.86 -20.28 -15.73
CA ALA A 208 3.54 -19.66 -16.88
C ALA A 208 2.71 -18.50 -17.47
N GLU A 209 1.38 -18.60 -17.40
CA GLU A 209 0.42 -17.59 -17.84
C GLU A 209 0.44 -16.32 -16.96
N VAL A 210 0.67 -16.47 -15.65
CA VAL A 210 0.79 -15.33 -14.72
C VAL A 210 2.10 -14.60 -14.97
N ARG A 211 3.20 -15.34 -15.13
CA ARG A 211 4.52 -14.76 -15.45
C ARG A 211 4.54 -14.08 -16.81
N ALA A 212 3.85 -14.62 -17.81
CA ALA A 212 3.74 -13.99 -19.12
C ALA A 212 3.06 -12.62 -19.05
N LEU A 213 1.96 -12.49 -18.28
CA LEU A 213 1.27 -11.21 -18.07
C LEU A 213 2.14 -10.20 -17.32
N GLU A 214 2.83 -10.62 -16.26
CA GLU A 214 3.70 -9.74 -15.47
C GLU A 214 4.91 -9.26 -16.27
N ALA A 215 5.55 -10.15 -17.02
CA ALA A 215 6.66 -9.80 -17.90
C ALA A 215 6.21 -8.85 -19.03
N PHE A 216 5.02 -9.06 -19.59
CA PHE A 216 4.43 -8.17 -20.59
C PHE A 216 4.23 -6.77 -20.02
N LEU A 217 3.53 -6.64 -18.89
CA LEU A 217 3.29 -5.35 -18.24
C LEU A 217 4.59 -4.62 -17.87
N LEU A 218 5.61 -5.35 -17.37
CA LEU A 218 6.90 -4.76 -17.05
C LEU A 218 7.62 -4.21 -18.30
N LYS A 219 7.51 -4.92 -19.43
CA LYS A 219 8.15 -4.55 -20.69
C LYS A 219 7.43 -3.40 -21.41
N THR A 220 6.10 -3.32 -21.30
CA THR A 220 5.27 -2.41 -22.11
C THR A 220 4.83 -1.15 -21.36
N GLY A 221 5.53 -0.75 -20.29
CA GLY A 221 5.18 0.49 -19.57
C GLY A 221 3.97 0.37 -18.63
N GLY A 222 3.68 -0.84 -18.14
CA GLY A 222 2.73 -1.07 -17.06
C GLY A 222 1.26 -1.16 -17.51
N PRO A 223 0.31 -0.93 -16.59
CA PRO A 223 -1.13 -1.11 -16.83
C PRO A 223 -1.74 -0.19 -17.88
N CYS A 224 -1.08 0.93 -18.23
CA CYS A 224 -1.55 1.88 -19.23
C CYS A 224 -0.71 1.85 -20.53
N GLY A 225 0.16 0.85 -20.71
CA GLY A 225 0.92 0.72 -21.98
C GLY A 225 1.94 1.84 -22.23
N GLY A 226 2.33 2.58 -21.18
CA GLY A 226 3.15 3.79 -21.31
C GLY A 226 2.39 5.07 -21.66
N TRP A 227 1.06 5.02 -21.78
CA TRP A 227 0.22 6.20 -21.88
C TRP A 227 -0.08 6.78 -20.50
N ASP A 228 -0.36 8.08 -20.43
CA ASP A 228 -0.89 8.68 -19.22
C ASP A 228 -2.33 8.17 -18.94
N GLN A 229 -2.76 8.37 -17.70
CA GLN A 229 -4.02 7.83 -17.22
C GLN A 229 -5.24 8.44 -17.94
N TYR A 230 -5.16 9.70 -18.37
CA TYR A 230 -6.27 10.40 -19.02
C TYR A 230 -6.44 9.87 -20.45
N ASP A 231 -5.34 9.82 -21.21
CA ASP A 231 -5.33 9.35 -22.58
C ASP A 231 -5.75 7.87 -22.65
N HIS A 232 -5.23 7.05 -21.73
CA HIS A 232 -5.62 5.65 -21.61
C HIS A 232 -7.11 5.49 -21.29
N GLN A 233 -7.67 6.31 -20.40
CA GLN A 233 -9.08 6.23 -20.04
C GLN A 233 -10.00 6.70 -21.18
N ALA A 234 -9.61 7.75 -21.91
CA ALA A 234 -10.32 8.20 -23.11
C ALA A 234 -10.32 7.10 -24.19
N PHE A 235 -9.17 6.44 -24.40
CA PHE A 235 -9.07 5.26 -25.25
C PHE A 235 -10.02 4.15 -24.83
N LEU A 236 -9.99 3.73 -23.56
CA LEU A 236 -10.85 2.64 -23.05
C LEU A 236 -12.34 2.95 -23.21
N LYS A 237 -12.75 4.19 -23.00
CA LYS A 237 -14.15 4.61 -23.14
C LYS A 237 -14.65 4.45 -24.58
N VAL A 238 -13.83 4.80 -25.56
CA VAL A 238 -14.19 4.65 -26.98
C VAL A 238 -14.05 3.18 -27.42
N TRP A 239 -13.00 2.50 -26.98
CA TRP A 239 -12.78 1.08 -27.25
C TRP A 239 -13.95 0.20 -26.81
N THR A 240 -14.43 0.39 -25.58
CA THR A 240 -15.58 -0.35 -25.03
C THR A 240 -16.88 -0.01 -25.75
N LYS A 241 -17.11 1.26 -26.11
CA LYS A 241 -18.27 1.69 -26.90
C LYS A 241 -18.35 0.97 -28.25
N HIS A 242 -17.21 0.79 -28.91
CA HIS A 242 -17.12 0.14 -30.22
C HIS A 242 -16.87 -1.37 -30.12
N SER A 243 -16.82 -1.95 -28.91
CA SER A 243 -16.49 -3.37 -28.71
C SER A 243 -15.21 -3.80 -29.43
N GLY A 244 -14.20 -2.92 -29.50
CA GLY A 244 -12.94 -3.16 -30.21
C GLY A 244 -13.03 -3.20 -31.74
N GLN A 245 -14.14 -2.76 -32.35
CA GLN A 245 -14.27 -2.71 -33.81
C GLN A 245 -13.52 -1.53 -34.42
N PRO A 246 -12.96 -1.64 -35.66
CA PRO A 246 -12.13 -0.60 -36.28
C PRO A 246 -12.73 0.81 -36.35
N ALA A 247 -14.06 0.93 -36.26
CA ALA A 247 -14.77 2.21 -36.16
C ALA A 247 -14.30 3.07 -34.96
N TYR A 248 -13.73 2.46 -33.92
CA TYR A 248 -13.21 3.15 -32.74
C TYR A 248 -12.07 4.13 -33.08
N ARG A 249 -11.21 3.81 -34.07
CA ARG A 249 -10.01 4.61 -34.42
C ARG A 249 -10.36 6.04 -34.81
N LYS A 250 -11.46 6.21 -35.55
CA LYS A 250 -11.94 7.54 -35.98
C LYS A 250 -12.48 8.35 -34.82
N GLU A 251 -13.18 7.70 -33.89
CA GLU A 251 -13.77 8.37 -32.74
C GLU A 251 -12.73 8.71 -31.68
N VAL A 252 -11.78 7.82 -31.39
CA VAL A 252 -10.76 8.03 -30.36
C VAL A 252 -9.80 9.17 -30.73
N LYS A 253 -9.54 9.36 -32.03
CA LYS A 253 -8.75 10.49 -32.54
C LYS A 253 -9.35 11.85 -32.21
N LEU A 254 -10.68 11.94 -32.02
CA LEU A 254 -11.34 13.19 -31.60
C LEU A 254 -11.07 13.53 -30.13
N TYR A 255 -10.84 12.50 -29.30
CA TYR A 255 -10.56 12.65 -27.87
C TYR A 255 -9.07 12.73 -27.55
N LEU A 256 -8.21 12.25 -28.46
CA LEU A 256 -6.76 12.22 -28.34
C LEU A 256 -6.09 12.99 -29.49
N PRO A 257 -6.24 14.32 -29.55
CA PRO A 257 -5.67 15.13 -30.62
C PRO A 257 -4.13 15.12 -30.61
N SER A 258 -3.51 14.89 -29.45
CA SER A 258 -2.06 14.80 -29.24
C SER A 258 -1.44 13.50 -29.76
N LYS A 259 -2.24 12.43 -29.94
CA LYS A 259 -1.76 11.11 -30.37
C LYS A 259 -1.93 10.93 -31.87
N THR A 260 -0.90 10.42 -32.53
CA THR A 260 -0.94 10.01 -33.95
C THR A 260 -1.81 8.78 -34.16
N LEU A 261 -2.22 8.51 -35.40
CA LEU A 261 -3.03 7.34 -35.70
C LEU A 261 -2.23 6.06 -35.43
N GLU A 262 -0.94 6.10 -35.77
CA GLU A 262 0.02 5.02 -35.57
C GLU A 262 0.19 4.70 -34.07
N GLU A 263 0.29 5.71 -33.20
CA GLU A 263 0.34 5.49 -31.75
C GLU A 263 -0.95 4.86 -31.22
N ILE A 264 -2.11 5.26 -31.75
CA ILE A 264 -3.41 4.68 -31.38
C ILE A 264 -3.48 3.20 -31.80
N GLU A 265 -3.00 2.86 -33.00
CA GLU A 265 -2.97 1.48 -33.48
C GLU A 265 -2.02 0.61 -32.65
N GLN A 266 -0.81 1.09 -32.35
CA GLN A 266 0.13 0.40 -31.47
C GLN A 266 -0.45 0.15 -30.07
N HIS A 267 -1.20 1.13 -29.55
CA HIS A 267 -1.84 1.00 -28.25
C HIS A 267 -3.04 0.05 -28.29
N GLU A 268 -3.75 -0.04 -29.41
CA GLU A 268 -4.75 -1.10 -29.64
C GLU A 268 -4.13 -2.48 -29.65
N ASP A 269 -3.05 -2.69 -30.40
CA ASP A 269 -2.36 -3.99 -30.47
C ASP A 269 -1.88 -4.41 -29.08
N TRP A 270 -1.31 -3.47 -28.32
CA TRP A 270 -0.95 -3.67 -26.93
C TRP A 270 -2.16 -4.05 -26.06
N HIS A 271 -3.28 -3.35 -26.20
CA HIS A 271 -4.48 -3.59 -25.39
C HIS A 271 -5.14 -4.94 -25.71
N GLN A 272 -5.12 -5.36 -26.97
CA GLN A 272 -5.59 -6.68 -27.39
C GLN A 272 -4.72 -7.80 -26.77
N GLU A 273 -3.40 -7.65 -26.82
CA GLU A 273 -2.46 -8.60 -26.20
C GLU A 273 -2.65 -8.64 -24.67
N LEU A 274 -2.90 -7.49 -24.04
CA LEU A 274 -3.22 -7.42 -22.62
C LEU A 274 -4.48 -8.23 -22.27
N ILE A 275 -5.57 -8.07 -23.02
CA ILE A 275 -6.81 -8.83 -22.83
C ILE A 275 -6.54 -10.32 -22.96
N TYR A 276 -5.83 -10.71 -24.02
CA TYR A 276 -5.47 -12.10 -24.28
C TYR A 276 -4.69 -12.74 -23.11
N LEU A 277 -3.67 -12.06 -22.59
CA LEU A 277 -2.88 -12.55 -21.46
C LEU A 277 -3.71 -12.62 -20.16
N GLN A 278 -4.61 -11.66 -19.93
CA GLN A 278 -5.54 -11.69 -18.81
C GLN A 278 -6.55 -12.84 -18.90
N ASP A 279 -7.05 -13.14 -20.10
CA ASP A 279 -7.91 -14.30 -20.36
C ASP A 279 -7.17 -15.61 -20.08
N ARG A 280 -5.95 -15.76 -20.59
CA ARG A 280 -5.10 -16.93 -20.31
C ARG A 280 -4.82 -17.14 -18.84
N LYS A 281 -4.55 -16.07 -18.10
CA LYS A 281 -4.41 -16.12 -16.64
C LYS A 281 -5.71 -16.59 -15.97
N ARG A 282 -6.86 -16.06 -16.38
CA ARG A 282 -8.17 -16.49 -15.87
C ARG A 282 -8.45 -17.96 -16.16
N GLU A 283 -8.19 -18.41 -17.38
CA GLU A 283 -8.34 -19.81 -17.77
C GLU A 283 -7.44 -20.74 -16.95
N ALA A 284 -6.16 -20.38 -16.74
CA ALA A 284 -5.24 -21.16 -15.92
C ALA A 284 -5.76 -21.31 -14.49
N ILE A 285 -6.27 -20.23 -13.90
CA ILE A 285 -6.89 -20.26 -12.56
C ILE A 285 -8.14 -21.15 -12.54
N GLN A 286 -8.99 -21.07 -13.56
CA GLN A 286 -10.18 -21.91 -13.65
C GLN A 286 -9.83 -23.39 -13.81
N ARG A 287 -8.87 -23.74 -14.67
CA ARG A 287 -8.37 -25.11 -14.83
C ARG A 287 -7.80 -25.65 -13.52
N TRP A 288 -7.03 -24.83 -12.80
CA TRP A 288 -6.49 -25.21 -11.50
C TRP A 288 -7.61 -25.48 -10.47
N LYS A 289 -8.62 -24.61 -10.40
CA LYS A 289 -9.79 -24.82 -9.53
C LYS A 289 -10.56 -26.10 -9.87
N ALA A 290 -10.81 -26.35 -11.16
CA ALA A 290 -11.49 -27.55 -11.63
C ALA A 290 -10.69 -28.83 -11.29
N SER A 291 -9.38 -28.82 -11.54
CA SER A 291 -8.49 -29.92 -11.19
C SER A 291 -8.49 -30.20 -9.68
N LYS A 292 -8.42 -29.17 -8.84
CA LYS A 292 -8.48 -29.32 -7.37
C LYS A 292 -9.82 -29.84 -6.88
N HIS A 293 -10.92 -29.48 -7.54
CA HIS A 293 -12.25 -30.00 -7.21
C HIS A 293 -12.36 -31.48 -7.59
N GLN A 294 -11.91 -31.84 -8.78
CA GLN A 294 -11.91 -33.22 -9.26
C GLN A 294 -11.05 -34.13 -8.38
N GLU A 295 -9.84 -33.70 -7.99
CA GLU A 295 -8.95 -34.43 -7.08
C GLU A 295 -9.64 -34.76 -5.74
N ARG A 296 -10.40 -33.80 -5.18
CA ARG A 296 -11.19 -34.01 -3.96
C ARG A 296 -12.31 -35.02 -4.17
N GLN A 297 -13.04 -34.92 -5.28
CA GLN A 297 -14.12 -35.86 -5.60
C GLN A 297 -13.60 -37.29 -5.76
N THR A 298 -12.49 -37.49 -6.50
CA THR A 298 -11.87 -38.81 -6.64
C THR A 298 -11.39 -39.37 -5.30
N ARG A 299 -10.88 -38.53 -4.40
CA ARG A 299 -10.44 -38.97 -3.07
C ARG A 299 -11.61 -39.43 -2.21
N ILE A 300 -12.74 -38.72 -2.26
CA ILE A 300 -13.97 -39.09 -1.55
C ILE A 300 -14.53 -40.42 -2.12
N GLN A 301 -14.65 -40.52 -3.44
CA GLN A 301 -15.10 -41.76 -4.10
C GLN A 301 -14.22 -42.95 -3.73
N SER A 302 -12.89 -42.79 -3.76
CA SER A 302 -11.97 -43.87 -3.37
C SER A 302 -12.12 -44.30 -1.90
N GLN A 303 -12.51 -43.37 -1.02
CA GLN A 303 -12.72 -43.67 0.41
C GLN A 303 -14.06 -44.37 0.63
N GLU A 304 -15.10 -43.96 -0.07
CA GLU A 304 -16.43 -44.61 -0.08
C GLU A 304 -16.35 -46.03 -0.65
N GLU A 305 -15.61 -46.25 -1.75
CA GLU A 305 -15.41 -47.58 -2.34
C GLU A 305 -14.67 -48.55 -1.38
N VAL A 306 -13.65 -48.05 -0.66
CA VAL A 306 -12.93 -48.83 0.34
C VAL A 306 -13.81 -49.17 1.54
N GLU A 307 -14.67 -48.26 1.97
CA GLU A 307 -15.62 -48.48 3.07
C GLU A 307 -16.71 -49.49 2.68
N GLU A 308 -17.30 -49.38 1.49
CA GLU A 308 -18.25 -50.35 0.95
C GLU A 308 -17.63 -51.75 0.77
N ALA A 309 -16.39 -51.83 0.30
CA ALA A 309 -15.67 -53.11 0.19
C ALA A 309 -15.48 -53.75 1.59
N GLY A 310 -15.15 -52.94 2.60
CA GLY A 310 -15.02 -53.39 3.98
C GLY A 310 -16.34 -53.85 4.61
N ILE A 311 -17.48 -53.23 4.26
CA ILE A 311 -18.81 -53.66 4.70
C ILE A 311 -19.17 -55.00 4.05
N ARG A 312 -19.01 -55.13 2.73
CA ARG A 312 -19.28 -56.39 2.00
C ARG A 312 -18.45 -57.55 2.50
N GLU A 313 -17.17 -57.32 2.84
CA GLU A 313 -16.30 -58.35 3.41
C GLU A 313 -16.76 -58.81 4.81
N LYS A 314 -17.23 -57.88 5.65
CA LYS A 314 -17.77 -58.20 6.99
C LYS A 314 -19.10 -58.96 6.90
N GLU A 315 -19.97 -58.61 5.96
CA GLU A 315 -21.22 -59.32 5.69
C GLU A 315 -20.97 -60.75 5.20
N ALA A 316 -20.02 -60.93 4.25
CA ALA A 316 -19.63 -62.25 3.77
C ALA A 316 -19.07 -63.14 4.89
N LYS A 317 -18.22 -62.59 5.77
CA LYS A 317 -17.69 -63.31 6.94
C LYS A 317 -18.77 -63.68 7.96
N SER A 318 -19.78 -62.84 8.13
CA SER A 318 -20.90 -63.08 9.06
C SER A 318 -21.84 -64.18 8.56
N GLN A 319 -22.10 -64.25 7.25
CA GLN A 319 -22.91 -65.31 6.64
C GLN A 319 -22.22 -66.68 6.70
N VAL A 320 -20.90 -66.74 6.54
CA VAL A 320 -20.13 -67.98 6.69
C VAL A 320 -20.14 -68.50 8.13
N HIS A 321 -20.24 -67.60 9.12
CA HIS A 321 -20.33 -67.99 10.54
C HIS A 321 -21.73 -68.47 10.96
N GLN A 322 -22.80 -68.08 10.25
CA GLN A 322 -24.17 -68.55 10.52
C GLN A 322 -24.48 -69.93 9.93
N HIS A 323 -23.68 -70.43 9.00
CA HIS A 323 -23.87 -71.72 8.32
C HIS A 323 -22.99 -72.87 8.86
N ARG A 324 -22.39 -72.70 10.05
CA ARG A 324 -21.56 -73.72 10.70
C ARG A 324 -22.13 -74.12 12.05
#